data_AF-A0A6S7AT47-F1
#
_entry.id   AF-A0A6S7AT47-F1
#
_cell.length_a   1.000
_cell.length_b   1.000
_cell.length_c   1.000
_cell.angle_alpha   90.00
_cell.angle_beta   90.00
_cell.angle_gamma   90.00
#
_symmetry.space_group_name_H-M   'P 1'
#
loop_
_entity.id
_entity.type
_entity.pdbx_description
1 polymer ?
#
loop_
_entity_poly.entity_id
_entity_poly.type
_entity_poly.pdbx_seq_one_letter_code
_entity_poly.pdbx_strand_id
1 'polypeptide(L)'
;MLRVTIELLPGGRESGKRVIATADIARVSDGALANYSVALEEAMLGAVGERARVRGYPRWAGSVWDLVARCLAAALNQGCEALPPRPVPPAVTVRMNEAGFRYVRLDEIPEPARTYFDQKLAGSGIPDHGCAFAHDWFDFLNGHR
;
A
#
# COMPACT_ATOMS: atom_id res chain seq x y z
N MET A 1 16.40 3.96 17.50
CA MET A 1 15.44 4.06 16.38
C MET A 1 15.69 2.86 15.47
N LEU A 2 14.64 2.18 15.03
CA LEU A 2 14.70 1.06 14.09
C LEU A 2 14.01 1.52 12.80
N ARG A 3 14.73 1.47 11.67
CA ARG A 3 14.14 1.74 10.35
C ARG A 3 13.92 0.42 9.62
N VAL A 4 12.74 0.27 9.04
CA VAL A 4 12.33 -0.88 8.24
C VAL A 4 12.11 -0.41 6.81
N THR A 5 12.67 -1.12 5.85
CA THR A 5 12.43 -0.90 4.41
C THR A 5 11.64 -2.09 3.89
N ILE A 6 10.55 -1.83 3.17
CA ILE A 6 9.70 -2.86 2.59
C ILE A 6 9.94 -2.83 1.09
N GLU A 7 10.47 -3.92 0.56
CA GLU A 7 10.78 -4.08 -0.85
C GLU A 7 9.85 -5.12 -1.49
N LEU A 8 9.34 -4.79 -2.67
CA LEU A 8 8.68 -5.75 -3.54
C LEU A 8 9.71 -6.34 -4.50
N LEU A 9 9.82 -7.66 -4.55
CA LEU A 9 10.64 -8.40 -5.50
C LEU A 9 9.73 -9.19 -6.47
N PRO A 10 9.36 -8.63 -7.63
CA PRO A 10 8.50 -9.30 -8.60
C PRO A 10 9.12 -10.63 -9.05
N GLY A 11 8.39 -11.73 -8.83
CA GLY A 11 8.86 -13.08 -9.15
C GLY A 11 10.16 -13.49 -8.43
N GLY A 12 10.50 -12.84 -7.32
CA GLY A 12 11.74 -13.10 -6.56
C GLY A 12 13.01 -12.61 -7.26
N ARG A 13 12.90 -11.74 -8.27
CA ARG A 13 14.06 -11.24 -9.04
C ARG A 13 14.53 -9.88 -8.52
N GLU A 14 15.83 -9.76 -8.27
CA GLU A 14 16.49 -8.50 -7.88
C GLU A 14 16.34 -7.41 -8.93
N SER A 15 16.33 -7.75 -10.22
CA SER A 15 16.28 -6.77 -11.32
C SER A 15 14.98 -5.96 -11.37
N GLY A 16 13.91 -6.45 -10.73
CA GLY A 16 12.63 -5.75 -10.62
C GLY A 16 12.36 -5.16 -9.24
N LYS A 17 13.34 -5.20 -8.32
CA LYS A 17 13.11 -4.78 -6.93
C LYS A 17 12.77 -3.30 -6.85
N ARG A 18 11.86 -2.97 -5.94
CA ARG A 18 11.58 -1.58 -5.59
C ARG A 18 11.16 -1.47 -4.14
N VAL A 19 11.57 -0.39 -3.48
CA VAL A 19 11.04 0.00 -2.18
C VAL A 19 9.59 0.46 -2.38
N ILE A 20 8.66 -0.13 -1.65
CA ILE A 20 7.23 0.23 -1.68
C ILE A 20 6.80 0.99 -0.43
N ALA A 21 7.54 0.83 0.68
CA ALA A 21 7.27 1.58 1.91
C ALA A 21 8.49 1.58 2.83
N THR A 22 8.52 2.53 3.76
CA THR A 22 9.46 2.56 4.88
C THR A 22 8.73 2.82 6.18
N ALA A 23 9.23 2.25 7.28
CA ALA A 23 8.68 2.48 8.62
C ALA A 23 9.78 2.85 9.61
N ASP A 24 9.59 3.95 10.33
CA ASP A 24 10.47 4.36 11.42
C ASP A 24 9.81 4.03 12.76
N ILE A 25 10.44 3.13 13.52
CA ILE A 25 9.99 2.67 14.83
C ILE A 25 10.88 3.30 15.90
N ALA A 26 10.27 4.13 16.74
CA ALA A 26 10.93 4.80 17.85
C ALA A 26 10.36 4.33 19.19
N ARG A 27 11.24 4.11 20.16
CA ARG A 27 10.84 3.82 21.54
C ARG A 27 10.40 5.11 22.21
N VAL A 28 9.24 5.09 22.85
CA VAL A 28 8.62 6.23 23.52
C VAL A 28 8.73 6.12 25.05
N SER A 29 8.73 4.91 25.59
CA SER A 29 8.98 4.65 27.01
C SER A 29 9.90 3.44 27.20
N ASP A 30 10.66 3.41 28.30
CA ASP A 30 11.57 2.32 28.63
C ASP A 30 10.98 1.38 29.70
N GLY A 31 11.66 0.26 29.94
CA GLY A 31 11.28 -0.79 30.88
C GLY A 31 11.11 -2.17 30.23
N ALA A 32 10.71 -3.15 31.04
CA ALA A 32 10.41 -4.51 30.57
C ALA A 32 9.23 -4.53 29.58
N LEU A 33 8.25 -3.65 29.81
CA LEU A 33 7.10 -3.40 28.93
C LEU A 33 7.24 -1.99 28.35
N ALA A 34 7.70 -1.89 27.11
CA ALA A 34 8.04 -0.62 26.47
C ALA A 34 6.96 -0.20 25.45
N ASN A 35 6.77 1.11 25.30
CA ASN A 35 5.89 1.65 24.26
C ASN A 35 6.71 2.09 23.05
N TYR A 36 6.18 1.86 21.86
CA TYR A 36 6.80 2.24 20.60
C TYR A 36 5.83 3.06 19.75
N SER A 37 6.37 4.05 19.03
CA SER A 37 5.67 4.78 17.99
C SER A 37 6.21 4.37 16.64
N VAL A 38 5.32 4.22 15.66
CA VAL A 38 5.68 3.90 14.28
C VAL A 38 5.15 4.98 13.35
N ALA A 39 6.00 5.45 12.44
CA ALA A 39 5.61 6.24 11.28
C ALA A 39 5.79 5.38 10.04
N LEU A 40 4.72 5.16 9.26
CA LEU A 40 4.75 4.41 8.01
C LEU A 40 4.59 5.39 6.84
N GLU A 41 5.46 5.25 5.86
CA GLU A 41 5.47 6.04 4.63
C GLU A 41 5.47 5.09 3.45
N GLU A 42 4.46 5.21 2.59
CA GLU A 42 4.33 4.47 1.35
C GLU A 42 4.93 5.30 0.20
N ALA A 43 5.65 4.64 -0.71
CA ALA A 43 6.50 5.32 -1.69
C ALA A 43 5.74 6.24 -2.66
N MET A 44 4.46 5.98 -2.90
CA MET A 44 3.59 6.71 -3.82
C MET A 44 2.65 7.68 -3.10
N LEU A 45 2.01 7.24 -2.02
CA LEU A 45 1.01 8.02 -1.28
C LEU A 45 1.62 8.87 -0.15
N GLY A 46 2.88 8.64 0.20
CA GLY A 46 3.54 9.30 1.31
C GLY A 46 3.08 8.75 2.67
N ALA A 47 2.88 9.62 3.64
CA ALA A 47 2.54 9.22 5.01
C ALA A 47 1.23 8.41 5.06
N VAL A 48 1.29 7.20 5.64
CA VAL A 48 0.14 6.32 5.82
C VAL A 48 -0.49 6.62 7.17
N GLY A 49 -1.55 7.45 7.15
CA GLY A 49 -2.27 7.82 8.35
C GLY A 49 -1.42 8.56 9.40
N GLU A 50 -1.89 8.56 10.64
CA GLU A 50 -1.14 9.11 11.77
C GLU A 50 -0.14 8.10 12.36
N ARG A 51 0.83 8.60 13.13
CA ARG A 51 1.77 7.74 13.87
C ARG A 51 1.03 6.82 14.83
N ALA A 52 1.10 5.51 14.58
CA ALA A 52 0.52 4.50 15.46
C ALA A 52 1.40 4.22 16.69
N ARG A 53 0.81 3.65 17.73
CA ARG A 53 1.50 3.27 18.97
C ARG A 53 1.26 1.80 19.31
N VAL A 54 2.35 1.08 19.57
CA VAL A 54 2.35 -0.26 20.17
C VAL A 54 2.63 -0.09 21.66
N ARG A 55 1.78 -0.67 22.51
CA ARG A 55 1.85 -0.45 23.98
C ARG A 55 2.27 -1.72 24.70
N GLY A 56 3.11 -1.56 25.73
CA GLY A 56 3.48 -2.66 26.62
C GLY A 56 4.20 -3.82 25.93
N TYR A 57 5.02 -3.53 24.91
CA TYR A 57 5.78 -4.55 24.20
C TYR A 57 6.85 -5.18 25.11
N PRO A 58 6.90 -6.53 25.24
CA PRO A 58 7.81 -7.21 26.15
C PRO A 58 9.24 -7.24 25.61
N ARG A 59 10.01 -6.18 25.89
CA ARG A 59 11.30 -5.89 25.23
C ARG A 59 12.34 -7.01 25.32
N TRP A 60 12.32 -7.78 26.40
CA TRP A 60 13.31 -8.84 26.65
C TRP A 60 12.82 -10.25 26.32
N ALA A 61 11.53 -10.41 26.03
CA ALA A 61 10.94 -11.71 25.71
C ALA A 61 10.40 -11.78 24.25
N GLY A 62 10.17 -10.64 23.61
CA GLY A 62 9.73 -10.54 22.22
C GLY A 62 10.90 -10.44 21.23
N SER A 63 10.67 -10.89 19.99
CA SER A 63 11.64 -10.73 18.91
C SER A 63 11.46 -9.39 18.20
N VAL A 64 12.55 -8.83 17.67
CA VAL A 64 12.47 -7.60 16.86
C VAL A 64 11.47 -7.74 15.68
N TRP A 65 11.32 -8.94 15.13
CA TRP A 65 10.36 -9.21 14.07
C TRP A 65 8.90 -9.16 14.53
N ASP A 66 8.60 -9.63 15.75
CA ASP A 66 7.28 -9.46 16.36
C ASP A 66 6.97 -7.97 16.60
N LEU A 67 7.97 -7.18 17.04
CA LEU A 67 7.81 -5.72 17.16
C LEU A 67 7.48 -5.09 15.81
N VAL A 68 8.25 -5.43 14.77
CA VAL A 68 8.03 -4.93 13.41
C VAL A 68 6.62 -5.29 12.93
N ALA A 69 6.21 -6.55 13.08
CA ALA A 69 4.88 -7.02 12.65
C ALA A 69 3.74 -6.25 13.34
N ARG A 70 3.81 -6.09 14.68
CA ARG A 70 2.81 -5.33 15.44
C ARG A 70 2.78 -3.85 15.06
N CYS A 71 3.95 -3.24 14.87
CA CYS A 71 4.06 -1.86 14.43
C CYS A 71 3.44 -1.67 13.04
N LEU A 72 3.75 -2.54 12.07
CA LEU A 72 3.15 -2.48 10.74
C LEU A 72 1.64 -2.70 10.77
N ALA A 73 1.16 -3.67 11.55
CA ALA A 73 -0.27 -3.90 11.76
C ALA A 73 -0.96 -2.64 12.33
N ALA A 74 -0.40 -2.07 13.39
CA ALA A 74 -0.93 -0.85 14.01
C ALA A 74 -0.92 0.35 13.06
N ALA A 75 0.14 0.54 12.26
CA ALA A 75 0.20 1.60 11.27
C ALA A 75 -0.85 1.44 10.16
N LEU A 76 -1.07 0.21 9.69
CA LEU A 76 -2.03 -0.09 8.62
C LEU A 76 -3.49 -0.14 9.11
N ASN A 77 -3.72 -0.32 10.41
CA ASN A 77 -5.05 -0.58 10.97
C ASN A 77 -5.41 0.40 12.10
N GLN A 78 -5.13 1.69 11.90
CA GLN A 78 -5.58 2.79 12.78
C GLN A 78 -5.21 2.58 14.27
N GLY A 79 -4.01 2.06 14.54
CA GLY A 79 -3.50 1.79 15.87
C GLY A 79 -3.89 0.44 16.46
N CYS A 80 -4.64 -0.39 15.74
CA CYS A 80 -4.96 -1.76 16.15
C CYS A 80 -3.82 -2.72 15.78
N GLU A 81 -3.28 -3.47 16.75
CA GLU A 81 -2.24 -4.50 16.53
C GLU A 81 -2.79 -5.78 15.85
N ALA A 82 -3.64 -5.62 14.84
CA ALA A 82 -4.16 -6.68 13.99
C ALA A 82 -4.07 -6.25 12.53
N LEU A 83 -3.83 -7.19 11.61
CA LEU A 83 -3.82 -6.87 10.19
C LEU A 83 -5.20 -6.35 9.77
N PRO A 84 -5.27 -5.31 8.92
CA PRO A 84 -6.53 -4.88 8.36
C PRO A 84 -7.11 -5.98 7.46
N PRO A 85 -8.43 -5.96 7.17
CA PRO A 85 -9.02 -6.84 6.19
C PRO A 85 -8.31 -6.73 4.83
N ARG A 86 -8.32 -7.83 4.08
CA ARG A 86 -7.75 -7.82 2.73
C ARG A 86 -8.50 -6.78 1.87
N PRO A 87 -7.77 -5.92 1.12
CA PRO A 87 -8.40 -4.98 0.21
C PRO A 87 -9.32 -5.70 -0.78
N VAL A 88 -10.50 -5.12 -1.01
CA VAL A 88 -11.45 -5.59 -2.03
C VAL A 88 -11.22 -4.80 -3.31
N PRO A 89 -11.14 -5.46 -4.49
CA PRO A 89 -11.02 -4.75 -5.76
C PRO A 89 -12.18 -3.75 -5.94
N PRO A 90 -11.91 -2.51 -6.35
CA PRO A 90 -12.96 -1.53 -6.55
C PRO A 90 -13.86 -1.92 -7.72
N ALA A 91 -15.18 -1.85 -7.49
CA ALA A 91 -16.18 -2.09 -8.52
C ALA A 91 -16.29 -0.85 -9.43
N VAL A 92 -15.63 -0.88 -10.58
CA VAL A 92 -15.64 0.19 -11.58
C VAL A 92 -16.43 -0.26 -12.80
N THR A 93 -17.28 0.62 -13.34
CA THR A 93 -18.14 0.30 -14.47
C THR A 93 -17.34 0.28 -15.77
N VAL A 94 -17.44 -0.82 -16.53
CA VAL A 94 -16.88 -0.91 -17.88
C VAL A 94 -17.91 -0.44 -18.89
N ARG A 95 -17.53 0.56 -19.69
CA ARG A 95 -18.33 1.19 -20.73
C ARG A 95 -17.86 0.75 -22.12
N MET A 96 -18.66 1.02 -23.15
CA MET A 96 -18.31 0.81 -24.55
C MET A 96 -18.64 2.06 -25.35
N ASN A 97 -17.75 2.52 -26.22
CA ASN A 97 -18.01 3.65 -27.10
C ASN A 97 -18.63 3.20 -28.44
N GLU A 98 -19.02 4.16 -29.29
CA GLU A 98 -19.62 3.89 -30.61
C GLU A 98 -18.67 3.12 -31.54
N ALA A 99 -17.35 3.27 -31.35
CA ALA A 99 -16.32 2.52 -32.08
C ALA A 99 -16.09 1.09 -31.54
N GLY A 100 -16.83 0.66 -30.50
CA GLY A 100 -16.75 -0.69 -29.93
C GLY A 100 -15.64 -0.92 -28.91
N PHE A 101 -14.89 0.12 -28.52
CA PHE A 101 -13.84 0.00 -27.50
C PHE A 101 -14.42 -0.03 -26.10
N ARG A 102 -13.95 -0.99 -25.29
CA ARG A 102 -14.30 -1.11 -23.87
C ARG A 102 -13.35 -0.27 -23.02
N TYR A 103 -13.89 0.57 -22.14
CA TYR A 103 -13.10 1.50 -21.33
C TYR A 103 -13.69 1.69 -19.92
N VAL A 104 -12.86 2.20 -19.02
CA VAL A 104 -13.25 2.71 -17.70
C VAL A 104 -12.94 4.20 -17.62
N ARG A 105 -13.69 4.96 -16.82
CA ARG A 105 -13.42 6.39 -16.58
C ARG A 105 -12.58 6.54 -15.32
N LEU A 106 -11.53 7.37 -15.40
CA LEU A 106 -10.60 7.54 -14.27
C LEU A 106 -11.26 8.22 -13.07
N ASP A 107 -12.27 9.05 -13.28
CA ASP A 107 -13.05 9.71 -12.23
C ASP A 107 -13.98 8.77 -11.45
N GLU A 108 -14.33 7.62 -12.02
CA GLU A 108 -15.15 6.58 -11.38
C GLU A 108 -14.30 5.62 -10.52
N ILE A 109 -12.97 5.68 -10.63
CA ILE A 109 -12.07 4.84 -9.83
C ILE A 109 -11.89 5.49 -8.46
N PRO A 110 -12.17 4.78 -7.35
CA PRO A 110 -11.98 5.33 -6.02
C PRO A 110 -10.50 5.43 -5.67
N GLU A 111 -10.15 6.43 -4.83
CA GLU A 111 -8.82 6.47 -4.21
C GLU A 111 -8.68 5.35 -3.16
N PRO A 112 -7.45 4.81 -2.98
CA PRO A 112 -6.20 5.18 -3.64
C PRO A 112 -5.97 4.52 -5.01
N ALA A 113 -6.87 3.64 -5.46
CA ALA A 113 -6.66 2.83 -6.66
C ALA A 113 -6.48 3.68 -7.93
N ARG A 114 -7.18 4.82 -8.02
CA ARG A 114 -7.02 5.78 -9.11
C ARG A 114 -5.60 6.30 -9.21
N THR A 115 -5.05 6.80 -8.09
CA THR A 115 -3.68 7.32 -8.03
C THR A 115 -2.68 6.27 -8.54
N TYR A 116 -2.75 5.04 -8.04
CA TYR A 116 -1.88 3.93 -8.51
C TYR A 116 -2.06 3.61 -9.99
N PHE A 117 -3.30 3.55 -10.46
CA PHE A 117 -3.60 3.19 -11.84
C PHE A 117 -3.12 4.27 -12.82
N ASP A 118 -3.29 5.55 -12.49
CA ASP A 118 -2.87 6.67 -13.33
C ASP A 118 -1.36 6.67 -13.56
N GLN A 119 -0.55 6.41 -12.51
CA GLN A 119 0.90 6.27 -12.67
C GLN A 119 1.27 5.07 -13.56
N LYS A 120 0.50 3.98 -13.50
CA LYS A 120 0.71 2.79 -14.33
C LYS A 120 0.29 2.98 -15.78
N LEU A 121 -0.60 3.92 -16.06
CA LEU A 121 -1.02 4.27 -17.41
C LEU A 121 -0.02 5.15 -18.15
N ALA A 122 1.02 5.69 -17.49
CA ALA A 122 2.02 6.53 -18.14
C ALA A 122 2.62 5.83 -19.38
N GLY A 123 2.38 6.40 -20.57
CA GLY A 123 2.82 5.86 -21.86
C GLY A 123 1.86 4.86 -22.53
N SER A 124 0.71 4.57 -21.93
CA SER A 124 -0.36 3.75 -22.52
C SER A 124 -1.23 4.57 -23.47
N GLY A 125 -1.79 3.93 -24.48
CA GLY A 125 -2.82 4.54 -25.33
C GLY A 125 -4.12 4.74 -24.54
N ILE A 126 -4.85 5.81 -24.85
CA ILE A 126 -6.15 6.10 -24.23
C ILE A 126 -7.27 6.03 -25.29
N PRO A 127 -8.45 5.46 -24.95
CA PRO A 127 -9.60 5.46 -25.85
C PRO A 127 -10.21 6.86 -26.01
N ASP A 128 -10.12 7.69 -24.96
CA ASP A 128 -10.55 9.08 -24.92
C ASP A 128 -9.91 9.78 -23.69
N HIS A 129 -9.97 11.11 -23.63
CA HIS A 129 -9.50 11.88 -22.48
C HIS A 129 -10.21 11.47 -21.18
N GLY A 130 -9.42 11.23 -20.13
CA GLY A 130 -9.93 10.80 -18.82
C GLY A 130 -10.44 9.36 -18.77
N CYS A 131 -10.16 8.57 -19.82
CA CYS A 131 -10.54 7.16 -19.90
C CYS A 131 -9.30 6.28 -20.08
N ALA A 132 -9.42 5.03 -19.65
CA ALA A 132 -8.43 3.97 -19.89
C ALA A 132 -9.11 2.76 -20.49
N PHE A 133 -8.39 1.97 -21.29
CA PHE A 133 -8.98 0.73 -21.82
C PHE A 133 -9.32 -0.24 -20.69
N ALA A 134 -10.39 -0.99 -20.87
CA ALA A 134 -10.84 -1.96 -19.88
C ALA A 134 -9.79 -3.08 -19.64
N HIS A 135 -9.01 -3.45 -20.66
CA HIS A 135 -7.96 -4.45 -20.50
C HIS A 135 -6.82 -3.94 -19.61
N ASP A 136 -6.41 -2.67 -19.74
CA ASP A 136 -5.39 -2.07 -18.87
C ASP A 136 -5.85 -2.06 -17.41
N TRP A 137 -7.14 -1.77 -17.19
CA TRP A 137 -7.75 -1.82 -15.85
C TRP A 137 -7.73 -3.23 -15.26
N PHE A 138 -8.08 -4.26 -16.03
CA PHE A 138 -8.03 -5.65 -15.56
C PHE A 138 -6.60 -6.13 -15.32
N ASP A 139 -5.65 -5.75 -16.18
CA ASP A 139 -4.23 -6.08 -15.98
C ASP A 139 -3.67 -5.45 -14.71
N PHE A 140 -4.06 -4.20 -14.42
CA PHE A 140 -3.73 -3.53 -13.17
C PHE A 140 -4.29 -4.27 -11.95
N LEU A 141 -5.57 -4.64 -11.96
CA LEU A 141 -6.20 -5.37 -10.84
C LEU A 141 -5.59 -6.75 -10.61
N ASN A 142 -5.11 -7.41 -11.67
CA ASN A 142 -4.44 -8.70 -11.59
C ASN A 142 -2.93 -8.60 -11.27
N GLY A 143 -2.39 -7.39 -11.16
CA GLY A 143 -0.97 -7.15 -10.88
C GLY A 143 -0.04 -7.49 -12.05
N HIS A 144 -0.55 -7.52 -13.28
CA HIS A 144 0.24 -7.70 -14.50
C HIS A 144 0.88 -6.40 -15.00
N ARG A 145 0.39 -5.24 -14.53
CA ARG A 145 0.94 -3.90 -14.79
C ARG A 145 1.25 -3.12 -13.53
#